data_AF-A0A212FHX8-F1
#
_entry.id   AF-A0A212FHX8-F1
#
_cell.length_a   1.000
_cell.length_b   1.000
_cell.length_c   1.000
_cell.angle_alpha   90.00
_cell.angle_beta   90.00
_cell.angle_gamma   90.00
#
_symmetry.space_group_name_H-M   'P 1'
#
loop_
_entity.id
_entity.type
_entity.pdbx_description
1 polymer ?
#
loop_
_entity_poly.entity_id
_entity_poly.type
_entity_poly.pdbx_seq_one_letter_code
_entity_poly.pdbx_strand_id
1 'polypeptide(L)'
;MSGVASLYSGGWITSYDTNAFVLMIFFRGELELLRRDCRSLFGTEENPVTKEEAQKRIDHCHQRHNDILKYFRLFDSCLSPIMLLYVIVCSVMLCATTVQLTTESSAMQKLITFQYLMFGVSQVFIYCWHSNDVFYVSQDLMLGPYESYWWTRTLSEQKNLHLLAGQLNKQIVLTAGPFSYINLATFINILKGAYSYYTLLN
;
A
#
# COMPACT_ATOMS: atom_id res chain seq x y z
N MET A 1 -1.97 -28.41 25.90
CA MET A 1 -1.22 -28.39 24.62
C MET A 1 -1.88 -27.54 23.53
N SER A 2 -3.21 -27.33 23.52
CA SER A 2 -3.89 -26.45 22.54
C SER A 2 -3.56 -24.96 22.71
N GLY A 3 -3.50 -24.45 23.94
CA GLY A 3 -3.28 -23.01 24.20
C GLY A 3 -1.89 -22.49 23.81
N VAL A 4 -0.84 -23.31 23.93
CA VAL A 4 0.51 -22.91 23.49
C VAL A 4 0.60 -22.83 21.97
N ALA A 5 0.01 -23.79 21.24
CA ALA A 5 0.01 -23.78 19.78
C ALA A 5 -0.70 -22.54 19.20
N SER A 6 -1.84 -22.13 19.80
CA SER A 6 -2.55 -20.91 19.37
C SER A 6 -1.78 -19.62 19.65
N LEU A 7 -1.02 -19.56 20.75
CA LEU A 7 -0.17 -18.40 21.06
C LEU A 7 1.00 -18.31 20.08
N TYR A 8 1.63 -19.44 19.76
CA TYR A 8 2.68 -19.47 18.74
C TYR A 8 2.12 -19.04 17.38
N SER A 9 0.99 -19.59 16.91
CA SER A 9 0.43 -19.19 15.60
C SER A 9 0.09 -17.70 15.54
N GLY A 10 -0.49 -17.13 16.60
CA GLY A 10 -0.78 -15.70 16.67
C GLY A 10 0.47 -14.82 16.61
N GLY A 11 1.54 -15.22 17.32
CA GLY A 11 2.81 -14.50 17.29
C GLY A 11 3.44 -14.45 15.89
N TRP A 12 3.42 -15.57 15.16
CA TRP A 12 3.94 -15.62 13.80
C TRP A 12 3.15 -14.70 12.86
N ILE A 13 1.82 -14.74 12.91
CA ILE A 13 0.94 -13.88 12.09
C ILE A 13 1.25 -12.40 12.34
N THR A 14 1.23 -11.97 13.60
CA THR A 14 1.50 -10.57 13.95
C THR A 14 2.91 -10.12 13.55
N SER A 15 3.90 -11.01 13.59
CA SER A 15 5.26 -10.72 13.12
C SER A 15 5.30 -10.49 11.61
N TYR A 16 4.63 -11.36 10.83
CA TYR A 16 4.49 -11.15 9.39
C TYR A 16 3.78 -9.84 9.07
N ASP A 17 2.69 -9.53 9.77
CA ASP A 17 1.94 -8.29 9.54
C ASP A 17 2.78 -7.05 9.86
N THR A 18 3.50 -7.07 10.98
CA THR A 18 4.38 -5.97 11.36
C THR A 18 5.48 -5.77 10.32
N ASN A 19 6.09 -6.85 9.82
CA ASN A 19 7.10 -6.77 8.77
C ASN A 19 6.51 -6.21 7.47
N ALA A 20 5.32 -6.64 7.08
CA ALA A 20 4.64 -6.11 5.89
C ALA A 20 4.36 -4.60 6.04
N PHE A 21 3.87 -4.15 7.19
CA PHE A 21 3.65 -2.73 7.45
C PHE A 21 4.93 -1.91 7.41
N VAL A 22 6.01 -2.41 8.01
CA VAL A 22 7.33 -1.74 7.95
C VAL A 22 7.80 -1.59 6.50
N LEU A 23 7.63 -2.63 5.67
CA LEU A 23 7.99 -2.57 4.25
C LEU A 23 7.12 -1.57 3.48
N MET A 24 5.81 -1.50 3.74
CA MET A 24 4.93 -0.52 3.11
C MET A 24 5.33 0.92 3.47
N ILE A 25 5.65 1.18 4.74
CA ILE A 25 6.15 2.49 5.20
C ILE A 25 7.49 2.81 4.57
N PHE A 26 8.38 1.83 4.45
CA PHE A 26 9.66 1.97 3.77
C PHE A 26 9.48 2.37 2.29
N PHE A 27 8.62 1.66 1.54
CA PHE A 27 8.34 2.01 0.14
C PHE A 27 7.77 3.42 -0.01
N ARG A 28 6.83 3.80 0.86
CA ARG A 28 6.32 5.18 0.92
C ARG A 28 7.45 6.20 1.10
N GLY A 29 8.33 5.96 2.07
CA GLY A 29 9.47 6.83 2.34
C GLY A 29 10.46 6.92 1.17
N GLU A 30 10.77 5.80 0.52
CA GLU A 30 11.62 5.78 -0.68
C GLU A 30 11.01 6.57 -1.84
N LEU A 31 9.69 6.52 -2.04
CA LEU A 31 9.00 7.32 -3.05
C LEU A 31 9.01 8.81 -2.72
N GLU A 32 8.79 9.19 -1.47
CA GLU A 32 8.88 10.60 -1.02
C GLU A 32 10.31 11.14 -1.17
N LEU A 33 11.32 10.35 -0.82
CA LEU A 33 12.74 10.70 -1.02
C LEU A 33 13.04 10.87 -2.50
N LEU A 34 12.60 9.95 -3.36
CA LEU A 34 12.80 10.05 -4.80
C LEU A 34 12.11 11.29 -5.39
N ARG A 35 10.90 11.64 -4.93
CA ARG A 35 10.22 12.89 -5.34
C ARG A 35 11.05 14.12 -4.95
N ARG A 36 11.60 14.13 -3.74
CA ARG A 36 12.46 15.22 -3.26
C ARG A 36 13.75 15.34 -4.07
N ASP A 37 14.37 14.20 -4.40
CA ASP A 37 15.56 14.14 -5.27
C ASP A 37 15.22 14.72 -6.65
N CYS A 38 14.07 14.33 -7.22
CA CYS A 38 13.57 14.87 -8.49
C CYS A 38 13.34 16.39 -8.44
N ARG A 39 12.78 16.92 -7.36
CA ARG A 39 12.60 18.37 -7.19
C ARG A 39 13.93 19.13 -7.18
N SER A 40 14.99 18.49 -6.67
CA SER A 40 16.34 19.07 -6.58
C SER A 40 17.23 18.83 -7.82
N LEU A 41 16.67 18.26 -8.91
CA LEU A 41 17.40 17.84 -10.11
C LEU A 41 18.32 18.93 -10.69
N PHE A 42 17.81 20.16 -10.77
CA PHE A 42 18.51 21.29 -11.42
C PHE A 42 19.15 22.29 -10.44
N GLY A 43 19.14 22.01 -9.13
CA GLY A 43 19.65 22.90 -8.09
C GLY A 43 18.68 24.01 -7.69
N THR A 44 19.21 25.14 -7.26
CA THR A 44 18.46 26.38 -6.97
C THR A 44 18.84 27.47 -7.96
N GLU A 45 18.08 28.58 -8.02
CA GLU A 45 18.45 29.73 -8.87
C GLU A 45 19.84 30.29 -8.51
N GLU A 46 20.20 30.28 -7.23
CA GLU A 46 21.50 30.77 -6.75
C GLU A 46 22.66 29.82 -7.07
N ASN A 47 22.39 28.51 -7.17
CA ASN A 47 23.40 27.48 -7.42
C ASN A 47 22.90 26.47 -8.48
N PRO A 48 22.95 26.83 -9.77
CA PRO A 48 22.51 25.95 -10.85
C PRO A 48 23.48 24.80 -11.07
N VAL A 49 22.93 23.60 -11.22
CA VAL A 49 23.69 22.37 -11.49
C VAL A 49 24.18 22.36 -12.95
N THR A 50 25.37 21.82 -13.20
CA THR A 50 25.91 21.65 -14.56
C THR A 50 25.10 20.63 -15.36
N LYS A 51 25.12 20.70 -16.70
CA LYS A 51 24.36 19.76 -17.56
C LYS A 51 24.74 18.29 -17.32
N GLU A 52 26.04 18.01 -17.17
CA GLU A 52 26.54 16.65 -16.91
C GLU A 52 26.07 16.10 -15.58
N GLU A 53 26.04 16.94 -14.55
CA GLU A 53 25.58 16.55 -13.23
C GLU A 53 24.06 16.39 -13.18
N ALA A 54 23.30 17.26 -13.86
CA ALA A 54 21.86 17.11 -14.00
C ALA A 54 21.50 15.78 -14.68
N GLN A 55 22.22 15.41 -15.76
CA GLN A 55 22.02 14.13 -16.44
C GLN A 55 22.31 12.94 -15.50
N LYS A 56 23.42 12.98 -14.75
CA LYS A 56 23.73 11.93 -13.76
C LYS A 56 22.65 11.79 -12.69
N ARG A 57 22.07 12.91 -12.23
CA ARG A 57 20.96 12.90 -11.26
C ARG A 57 19.68 12.31 -11.86
N ILE A 58 19.34 12.63 -13.11
CA ILE A 58 18.22 12.01 -13.84
C ILE A 58 18.41 10.50 -13.93
N ASP A 59 19.60 10.06 -14.36
CA ASP A 59 19.92 8.64 -14.53
C ASP A 59 19.83 7.90 -13.18
N HIS A 60 20.32 8.52 -12.10
CA HIS A 60 20.23 7.98 -10.74
C HIS A 60 18.77 7.86 -10.27
N CYS A 61 17.94 8.90 -10.47
CA CYS A 61 16.52 8.87 -10.13
C CYS A 61 15.78 7.76 -10.90
N HIS A 62 16.09 7.61 -12.18
CA HIS A 62 15.52 6.57 -13.02
C HIS A 62 15.91 5.16 -12.55
N GLN A 63 17.18 4.93 -12.22
CA GLN A 63 17.65 3.65 -11.67
C GLN A 63 16.97 3.34 -10.33
N ARG A 64 16.96 4.30 -9.40
CA ARG A 64 16.31 4.15 -8.09
C ARG A 64 14.82 3.82 -8.22
N HIS A 65 14.09 4.49 -9.11
CA HIS A 65 12.69 4.18 -9.38
C HIS A 65 12.49 2.75 -9.88
N ASN A 66 13.33 2.28 -10.82
CA ASN A 66 13.24 0.92 -11.33
C ASN A 66 13.56 -0.12 -10.25
N ASP A 67 14.51 0.14 -9.37
CA ASP A 67 14.82 -0.73 -8.24
C ASP A 67 13.65 -0.80 -7.25
N ILE A 68 13.05 0.35 -6.89
CA ILE A 68 11.85 0.41 -6.05
C ILE A 68 10.73 -0.42 -6.68
N LEU A 69 10.47 -0.24 -7.98
CA LEU A 69 9.43 -0.98 -8.70
C LEU A 69 9.70 -2.49 -8.70
N LYS A 70 10.96 -2.90 -8.87
CA LYS A 70 11.37 -4.31 -8.83
C LYS A 70 11.14 -4.92 -7.46
N TYR A 71 11.58 -4.27 -6.39
CA TYR A 71 11.38 -4.76 -5.02
C TYR A 71 9.92 -4.75 -4.61
N PHE A 72 9.16 -3.72 -5.00
CA PHE A 72 7.74 -3.66 -4.73
C PHE A 72 6.97 -4.79 -5.42
N ARG A 73 7.30 -5.10 -6.68
CA ARG A 73 6.66 -6.24 -7.39
C ARG A 73 6.94 -7.58 -6.71
N LEU A 74 8.15 -7.77 -6.19
CA LEU A 74 8.48 -8.97 -5.42
C LEU A 74 7.67 -9.02 -4.12
N PHE A 75 7.57 -7.89 -3.41
CA PHE A 75 6.77 -7.76 -2.21
C PHE A 75 5.28 -8.04 -2.48
N ASP A 76 4.72 -7.44 -3.53
CA ASP A 76 3.33 -7.66 -3.95
C ASP A 76 3.08 -9.13 -4.31
N SER A 77 3.99 -9.78 -5.04
CA SER A 77 3.85 -11.20 -5.39
C SER A 77 3.79 -12.12 -4.17
N CYS A 78 4.48 -11.76 -3.09
CA CYS A 78 4.43 -12.51 -1.83
C CYS A 78 3.19 -12.17 -1.00
N LEU A 79 2.79 -10.90 -0.94
CA LEU A 79 1.71 -10.42 -0.08
C LEU A 79 0.32 -10.65 -0.69
N SER A 80 0.20 -10.58 -2.01
CA SER A 80 -1.04 -10.70 -2.76
C SER A 80 -1.88 -11.95 -2.43
N PRO A 81 -1.34 -13.19 -2.41
CA PRO A 81 -2.12 -14.37 -2.02
C PRO A 81 -2.52 -14.37 -0.54
N ILE A 82 -1.67 -13.85 0.35
CA ILE A 82 -1.95 -13.75 1.79
C ILE A 82 -3.11 -12.79 2.02
N MET A 83 -3.11 -11.66 1.33
CA MET A 83 -4.16 -10.66 1.44
C MET A 83 -5.50 -11.13 0.90
N LEU A 84 -5.50 -11.93 -0.17
CA LEU A 84 -6.72 -12.59 -0.64
C LEU A 84 -7.32 -13.49 0.46
N LEU A 85 -6.48 -14.28 1.13
CA LEU A 85 -6.91 -15.14 2.24
C LEU A 85 -7.45 -14.31 3.42
N TYR A 86 -6.78 -13.21 3.78
CA TYR A 86 -7.28 -12.31 4.82
C TYR A 86 -8.66 -11.75 4.48
N VAL A 87 -8.88 -11.30 3.25
CA VAL A 87 -10.19 -10.79 2.81
C VAL A 87 -11.27 -11.87 2.93
N ILE A 88 -11.00 -13.10 2.49
CA ILE A 88 -11.94 -14.22 2.57
C ILE A 88 -12.26 -14.55 4.03
N VAL A 89 -11.23 -14.71 4.87
CA VAL A 89 -11.40 -15.02 6.30
C VAL A 89 -12.19 -13.91 7.00
N CYS A 90 -11.84 -12.65 6.75
CA CYS A 90 -12.56 -11.50 7.32
C CYS A 90 -14.04 -11.48 6.88
N SER A 91 -14.32 -11.80 5.61
CA SER A 91 -15.70 -11.90 5.10
C SER A 91 -16.49 -13.01 5.80
N VAL A 92 -15.89 -14.19 5.94
CA VAL A 92 -16.54 -15.32 6.65
C VAL A 92 -16.76 -14.98 8.12
N MET A 93 -15.80 -14.34 8.79
CA MET A 93 -15.94 -13.91 10.19
C MET A 93 -17.03 -12.85 10.38
N LEU A 94 -17.16 -11.90 9.45
CA LEU A 94 -18.26 -10.92 9.41
C LEU A 94 -19.62 -11.63 9.32
N CYS A 95 -19.76 -12.60 8.42
CA CYS A 95 -20.98 -13.39 8.28
C CYS A 95 -21.27 -14.28 9.50
N ALA A 96 -20.25 -14.92 10.09
CA ALA A 96 -20.43 -15.77 11.26
C ALA A 96 -20.82 -14.96 12.51
N THR A 97 -20.21 -13.79 12.70
CA THR A 97 -20.49 -12.92 13.86
C THR A 97 -21.91 -12.37 13.80
N THR A 98 -22.38 -11.98 12.61
CA THR A 98 -23.75 -11.47 12.42
C THR A 98 -24.81 -12.52 12.75
N VAL A 99 -24.59 -13.80 12.40
CA VAL A 99 -25.46 -14.91 12.79
C VAL A 99 -25.37 -15.20 14.30
N GLN A 100 -24.18 -15.23 14.88
CA GLN A 100 -24.04 -15.48 16.32
C GLN A 100 -24.69 -14.39 17.18
N LEU A 101 -24.70 -13.14 16.71
CA LEU A 101 -25.37 -12.04 17.40
C LEU A 101 -26.89 -12.25 17.51
N THR A 102 -27.52 -12.89 16.52
CA THR A 102 -28.96 -13.17 16.51
C THR A 102 -29.33 -14.47 17.23
N THR A 103 -28.47 -15.49 17.24
CA THR A 103 -28.80 -16.81 17.82
C THR A 103 -28.35 -17.01 19.27
N GLU A 104 -27.25 -16.39 19.71
CA GLU A 104 -26.69 -16.66 21.05
C GLU A 104 -27.37 -15.86 22.17
N SER A 105 -27.45 -16.45 23.37
CA SER A 105 -28.02 -15.79 24.57
C SER A 105 -26.95 -15.30 25.56
N SER A 106 -25.74 -15.88 25.52
CA SER A 106 -24.65 -15.51 26.42
C SER A 106 -23.94 -14.23 26.00
N ALA A 107 -24.03 -13.17 26.83
CA ALA A 107 -23.37 -11.90 26.58
C ALA A 107 -21.83 -12.03 26.48
N MET A 108 -21.23 -12.96 27.22
CA MET A 108 -19.77 -13.17 27.23
C MET A 108 -19.26 -13.67 25.88
N GLN A 109 -19.97 -14.63 25.25
CA GLN A 109 -19.59 -15.18 23.95
C GLN A 109 -19.77 -14.16 22.82
N LYS A 110 -20.81 -13.31 22.91
CA LYS A 110 -21.00 -12.18 21.98
C LYS A 110 -19.85 -11.19 22.05
N LEU A 111 -19.42 -10.81 23.26
CA LEU A 111 -18.29 -9.88 23.46
C LEU A 111 -16.99 -10.43 22.90
N ILE A 112 -16.67 -11.70 23.15
CA ILE A 112 -15.45 -12.34 22.63
C ILE A 112 -15.47 -12.36 21.09
N THR A 113 -16.58 -12.77 20.49
CA THR A 113 -16.72 -12.87 19.02
C THR A 113 -16.63 -11.49 18.36
N PHE A 114 -17.29 -10.48 18.96
CA PHE A 114 -17.21 -9.10 18.49
C PHE A 114 -15.77 -8.55 18.56
N GLN A 115 -15.03 -8.84 19.63
CA GLN A 115 -13.63 -8.43 19.75
C GLN A 115 -12.76 -9.03 18.64
N TYR A 116 -12.91 -10.32 18.34
CA TYR A 116 -12.19 -10.97 17.24
C TYR A 116 -12.56 -10.38 15.87
N LEU A 117 -13.82 -10.04 15.66
CA LEU A 117 -14.27 -9.38 14.45
C LEU A 117 -13.60 -8.01 14.27
N MET A 118 -13.64 -7.17 15.31
CA MET A 118 -13.02 -5.84 15.28
C MET A 118 -11.52 -5.92 15.03
N PHE A 119 -10.85 -6.93 15.58
CA PHE A 119 -9.44 -7.18 15.30
C PHE A 119 -9.21 -7.52 13.81
N GLY A 120 -9.96 -8.47 13.25
CA GLY A 120 -9.81 -8.85 11.84
C GLY A 120 -10.13 -7.72 10.86
N VAL A 121 -11.18 -6.94 11.14
CA VAL A 121 -11.58 -5.78 10.32
C VAL A 121 -10.52 -4.67 10.38
N SER A 122 -9.99 -4.38 11.57
CA SER A 122 -8.94 -3.35 11.71
C SER A 122 -7.65 -3.75 11.01
N GLN A 123 -7.28 -5.03 11.03
CA GLN A 123 -6.13 -5.54 10.29
C GLN A 123 -6.26 -5.31 8.78
N VAL A 124 -7.37 -5.73 8.16
CA VAL A 124 -7.60 -5.52 6.71
C VAL A 124 -7.67 -4.02 6.38
N PHE A 125 -8.30 -3.22 7.24
CA PHE A 125 -8.36 -1.77 7.07
C PHE A 125 -6.98 -1.13 7.02
N ILE A 126 -6.08 -1.48 7.95
CA ILE A 126 -4.72 -0.93 8.02
C ILE A 126 -3.94 -1.26 6.73
N TYR A 127 -4.04 -2.49 6.23
CA TYR A 127 -3.43 -2.87 4.93
C TYR A 127 -3.99 -2.04 3.77
N CYS A 128 -5.32 -1.88 3.71
CA CYS A 128 -5.97 -1.08 2.67
C CYS A 128 -5.56 0.39 2.75
N TRP A 129 -5.39 0.92 3.96
CA TRP A 129 -4.92 2.27 4.21
C TRP A 129 -3.49 2.49 3.72
N HIS A 130 -2.54 1.66 4.15
CA HIS A 130 -1.14 1.78 3.74
C HIS A 130 -0.94 1.54 2.24
N SER A 131 -1.67 0.59 1.67
CA SER A 131 -1.63 0.34 0.21
C SER A 131 -2.08 1.57 -0.57
N ASN A 132 -3.19 2.17 -0.13
CA ASN A 132 -3.73 3.36 -0.73
C ASN A 132 -2.78 4.57 -0.58
N ASP A 133 -2.14 4.72 0.57
CA ASP A 133 -1.15 5.78 0.81
C ASP A 133 0.08 5.63 -0.12
N VAL A 134 0.64 4.43 -0.25
CA VAL A 134 1.72 4.15 -1.22
C VAL A 134 1.29 4.48 -2.65
N PHE A 135 0.06 4.13 -3.02
CA PHE A 135 -0.49 4.45 -4.33
C PHE A 135 -0.61 5.95 -4.58
N TYR A 136 -1.12 6.71 -3.61
CA TYR A 136 -1.22 8.18 -3.70
C TYR A 136 0.16 8.82 -3.86
N VAL A 137 1.12 8.44 -3.00
CA VAL A 137 2.50 8.94 -3.11
C VAL A 137 3.15 8.56 -4.45
N SER A 138 2.86 7.38 -4.98
CA SER A 138 3.33 6.94 -6.30
C SER A 138 2.75 7.77 -7.44
N GLN A 139 1.50 8.22 -7.36
CA GLN A 139 0.94 9.15 -8.36
C GLN A 139 1.62 10.51 -8.25
N ASP A 140 1.78 11.01 -7.04
CA ASP A 140 2.36 12.30 -6.76
C ASP A 140 3.84 12.42 -7.18
N LEU A 141 4.55 11.29 -7.28
CA LEU A 141 5.95 11.21 -7.69
C LEU A 141 6.22 11.84 -9.07
N MET A 142 5.29 11.70 -10.03
CA MET A 142 5.45 12.25 -11.37
C MET A 142 5.46 13.79 -11.41
N LEU A 143 4.96 14.45 -10.37
CA LEU A 143 5.03 15.90 -10.22
C LEU A 143 6.41 16.39 -9.79
N GLY A 144 7.19 15.55 -9.09
CA GLY A 144 8.52 15.91 -8.56
C GLY A 144 9.47 16.52 -9.59
N PRO A 145 9.67 15.90 -10.78
CA PRO A 145 10.47 16.49 -11.86
C PRO A 145 9.99 17.89 -12.30
N TYR A 146 8.68 18.12 -12.34
CA TYR A 146 8.09 19.40 -12.75
C TYR A 146 8.14 20.48 -11.66
N GLU A 147 8.40 20.12 -10.41
CA GLU A 147 8.64 21.06 -9.31
C GLU A 147 10.09 21.60 -9.29
N SER A 148 10.97 21.07 -10.13
CA SER A 148 12.34 21.57 -10.30
C SER A 148 12.38 22.82 -11.21
N TYR A 149 13.52 23.51 -11.27
CA TYR A 149 13.73 24.66 -12.19
C TYR A 149 13.93 24.22 -13.66
N TRP A 150 13.06 23.36 -14.17
CA TRP A 150 13.19 22.77 -15.51
C TRP A 150 12.95 23.77 -16.65
N TRP A 151 12.18 24.84 -16.40
CA TRP A 151 11.85 25.86 -17.39
C TRP A 151 13.08 26.72 -17.78
N THR A 152 14.10 26.79 -16.94
CA THR A 152 15.35 27.52 -17.22
C THR A 152 16.36 26.71 -18.04
N ARG A 153 16.06 25.43 -18.29
CA ARG A 153 16.97 24.46 -18.92
C ARG A 153 16.77 24.33 -20.42
N THR A 154 17.77 23.75 -21.10
CA THR A 154 17.74 23.59 -22.55
C THR A 154 16.66 22.58 -22.99
N LEU A 155 16.19 22.68 -24.23
CA LEU A 155 15.21 21.74 -24.81
C LEU A 155 15.65 20.27 -24.72
N SER A 156 16.97 20.01 -24.77
CA SER A 156 17.51 18.66 -24.61
C SER A 156 17.29 18.10 -23.19
N GLU A 157 17.50 18.92 -22.16
CA GLU A 157 17.31 18.52 -20.75
C GLU A 157 15.83 18.37 -20.42
N GLN A 158 14.98 19.25 -20.95
CA GLN A 158 13.52 19.16 -20.78
C GLN A 158 12.95 17.87 -21.38
N LYS A 159 13.48 17.41 -22.52
CA LYS A 159 13.09 16.11 -23.10
C LYS A 159 13.47 14.94 -22.19
N ASN A 160 14.68 14.94 -21.62
CA ASN A 160 15.12 13.89 -20.71
C ASN A 160 14.29 13.88 -19.42
N LEU A 161 13.94 15.05 -18.91
CA LEU A 161 13.04 15.20 -17.77
C LEU A 161 11.63 14.67 -18.07
N HIS A 162 11.09 14.97 -19.25
CA HIS A 162 9.78 14.48 -19.66
C HIS A 162 9.77 12.94 -19.78
N LEU A 163 10.84 12.35 -20.31
CA LEU A 163 11.01 10.90 -20.32
C LEU A 163 11.06 10.33 -18.90
N LEU A 164 11.80 10.95 -17.98
CA LEU A 164 11.84 10.56 -16.58
C LEU A 164 10.44 10.61 -15.95
N ALA A 165 9.71 11.72 -16.09
CA ALA A 165 8.36 11.87 -15.55
C ALA A 165 7.39 10.81 -16.11
N GLY A 166 7.51 10.48 -17.40
CA GLY A 166 6.76 9.38 -18.02
C GLY A 166 7.09 8.01 -17.42
N GLN A 167 8.35 7.75 -17.05
CA GLN A 167 8.73 6.53 -16.34
C GLN A 167 8.20 6.50 -14.90
N LEU A 168 8.26 7.64 -14.20
CA LEU A 168 7.77 7.77 -12.82
C LEU A 168 6.25 7.61 -12.69
N ASN A 169 5.49 7.83 -13.77
CA ASN A 169 4.04 7.60 -13.82
C ASN A 169 3.64 6.11 -13.74
N LYS A 170 4.60 5.18 -13.73
CA LYS A 170 4.29 3.76 -13.50
C LYS A 170 3.76 3.58 -12.07
N GLN A 171 2.46 3.36 -11.98
CA GLN A 171 1.77 3.25 -10.70
C GLN A 171 2.22 2.01 -9.91
N ILE A 172 2.44 2.22 -8.62
CA ILE A 172 2.75 1.19 -7.64
C ILE A 172 1.46 0.89 -6.87
N VAL A 173 0.89 -0.30 -7.12
CA VAL A 173 -0.41 -0.73 -6.56
C VAL A 173 -0.26 -2.13 -5.99
N LEU A 174 -0.75 -2.37 -4.77
CA LEU A 174 -0.85 -3.72 -4.24
C LEU A 174 -2.10 -4.45 -4.76
N THR A 175 -1.93 -5.73 -5.02
CA THR A 175 -2.96 -6.64 -5.49
C THR A 175 -3.37 -7.64 -4.41
N ALA A 176 -4.62 -8.11 -4.44
CA ALA A 176 -5.14 -9.21 -3.64
C ALA A 176 -5.52 -10.36 -4.60
N GLY A 177 -4.55 -11.24 -4.84
CA GLY A 177 -4.61 -12.23 -5.90
C GLY A 177 -4.75 -11.61 -7.30
N PRO A 178 -5.13 -12.41 -8.32
CA PRO A 178 -5.36 -11.92 -9.67
C PRO A 178 -6.70 -11.16 -9.82
N PHE A 179 -7.50 -11.05 -8.76
CA PHE A 179 -8.91 -10.69 -8.84
C PHE A 179 -9.24 -9.27 -8.36
N SER A 180 -8.42 -8.65 -7.50
CA SER A 180 -8.72 -7.32 -6.95
C SER A 180 -7.48 -6.55 -6.54
N TYR A 181 -7.61 -5.23 -6.43
CA TYR A 181 -6.60 -4.36 -5.81
C TYR A 181 -6.86 -4.22 -4.31
N ILE A 182 -5.80 -4.01 -3.54
CA ILE A 182 -5.91 -3.70 -2.11
C ILE A 182 -6.03 -2.19 -1.99
N ASN A 183 -7.24 -1.70 -1.80
CA ASN A 183 -7.50 -0.28 -1.58
C ASN A 183 -8.73 -0.09 -0.68
N LEU A 184 -8.90 1.14 -0.20
CA LEU A 184 -10.00 1.48 0.70
C LEU A 184 -11.38 1.23 0.05
N ALA A 185 -11.51 1.40 -1.26
CA ALA A 185 -12.75 1.13 -1.98
C ALA A 185 -13.14 -0.36 -1.90
N THR A 186 -12.17 -1.27 -2.06
CA THR A 186 -12.39 -2.72 -1.96
C THR A 186 -12.80 -3.10 -0.54
N PHE A 187 -12.18 -2.51 0.48
CA PHE A 187 -12.58 -2.69 1.88
C PHE A 187 -14.04 -2.27 2.14
N ILE A 188 -14.45 -1.10 1.64
CA ILE A 188 -15.83 -0.61 1.77
C ILE A 188 -16.81 -1.57 1.05
N ASN A 189 -16.44 -2.10 -0.11
CA ASN A 189 -17.27 -3.07 -0.83
C ASN A 189 -17.46 -4.37 -0.05
N ILE A 190 -16.42 -4.87 0.61
CA ILE A 190 -16.52 -6.06 1.49
C ILE A 190 -17.50 -5.80 2.63
N LEU A 191 -17.38 -4.66 3.32
CA LEU A 191 -18.28 -4.29 4.41
C LEU A 191 -19.74 -4.15 3.94
N LYS A 192 -19.96 -3.51 2.79
CA LYS A 192 -21.29 -3.40 2.17
C LYS A 192 -21.88 -4.76 1.83
N GLY A 193 -21.07 -5.68 1.28
CA GLY A 193 -21.48 -7.04 0.98
C GLY A 193 -21.92 -7.80 2.24
N ALA A 194 -21.12 -7.72 3.31
CA ALA A 194 -21.46 -8.33 4.59
C ALA A 194 -22.76 -7.76 5.20
N TYR A 195 -22.95 -6.44 5.15
CA TYR A 195 -24.17 -5.80 5.63
C TYR A 195 -25.40 -6.21 4.80
N SER A 196 -25.28 -6.25 3.47
CA SER A 196 -26.35 -6.70 2.59
C SER A 196 -26.76 -8.15 2.88
N TYR A 197 -25.80 -9.03 3.16
CA TYR A 197 -26.08 -10.41 3.54
C TYR A 197 -26.81 -10.51 4.88
N TYR A 198 -26.40 -9.71 5.88
CA TYR A 198 -27.11 -9.61 7.15
C TYR A 198 -28.57 -9.16 6.97
N THR A 199 -28.82 -8.13 6.16
CA THR A 199 -30.19 -7.65 5.90
C THR A 199 -31.06 -8.66 5.15
N LEU A 200 -30.46 -9.59 4.39
CA LEU A 200 -31.22 -10.65 3.71
C LEU A 200 -31.59 -11.81 4.65
N LEU A 201 -30.74 -12.08 5.64
CA LEU A 201 -30.95 -13.16 6.60
C LEU A 201 -31.96 -12.84 7.71
N ASN A 202 -32.21 -11.55 7.95
CA ASN A 202 -33.05 -11.05 9.02
C ASN A 202 -34.34 -10.43 8.47
#